data_AF-A0A180GXQ8-F1
#
_entry.id   AF-A0A180GXQ8-F1
#
_cell.length_a   1.000
_cell.length_b   1.000
_cell.length_c   1.000
_cell.angle_alpha   90.00
_cell.angle_beta   90.00
_cell.angle_gamma   90.00
#
_symmetry.space_group_name_H-M   'P 1'
#
loop_
_entity.id
_entity.type
_entity.pdbx_description
1 polymer ?
#
loop_
_entity_poly.entity_id
_entity_poly.type
_entity_poly.pdbx_seq_one_letter_code
_entity_poly.pdbx_strand_id
1 'polypeptide(L)'
;MVMMCKKCKKAFRKMVEEFEESDEYCPHCDNHYIIEAKTAKPMVGIEGEDARVDARGLATRDERSNKVDRQAELNKLLEEEFASKVD
;
A
#
# COMPACT_ATOMS: atom_id res chain seq x y z
N MET A 1 13.97 35.31 6.34
CA MET A 1 13.38 34.46 5.27
C MET A 1 11.97 34.93 4.92
N VAL A 2 11.59 34.81 3.64
CA VAL A 2 10.21 35.08 3.18
C VAL A 2 9.58 33.73 2.83
N MET A 3 8.41 33.45 3.40
CA MET A 3 7.69 32.18 3.24
C MET A 3 6.25 32.43 2.80
N MET A 4 5.61 31.39 2.28
CA MET A 4 4.20 31.43 1.88
C MET A 4 3.42 30.31 2.56
N CYS A 5 2.34 30.65 3.23
CA CYS A 5 1.52 29.68 3.95
C CYS A 5 0.65 28.85 2.99
N LYS A 6 0.63 27.52 3.14
CA LYS A 6 -0.22 26.63 2.32
C LYS A 6 -1.72 26.80 2.58
N LYS A 7 -2.12 27.14 3.81
CA LYS A 7 -3.53 27.29 4.20
C LYS A 7 -4.14 28.61 3.70
N CYS A 8 -3.50 29.75 4.01
CA CYS A 8 -4.04 31.07 3.67
C CYS A 8 -3.44 31.70 2.39
N LYS A 9 -2.41 31.08 1.79
CA LYS A 9 -1.70 31.57 0.59
C LYS A 9 -1.11 32.98 0.72
N LYS A 10 -1.02 33.53 1.93
CA LYS A 10 -0.38 34.82 2.20
C LYS A 10 1.13 34.63 2.38
N ALA A 11 1.90 35.53 1.78
CA ALA A 11 3.33 35.63 2.02
C ALA A 11 3.58 36.34 3.37
N PHE A 12 4.51 35.82 4.16
CA PHE A 12 4.95 36.41 5.41
C PHE A 12 6.48 36.37 5.51
N ARG A 13 7.04 37.29 6.29
CA ARG A 13 8.47 37.37 6.54
C ARG A 13 8.75 36.91 7.97
N LYS A 14 9.75 36.06 8.12
CA LYS A 14 10.23 35.56 9.41
C LYS A 14 11.74 35.79 9.53
N MET A 15 12.20 36.28 10.67
CA MET A 15 13.63 36.35 10.96
C MET A 15 14.09 34.96 11.41
N VAL A 16 15.20 34.44 10.87
CA VAL A 16 15.64 33.04 11.08
C VAL A 16 16.82 32.97 12.07
N GLU A 17 17.22 34.11 12.63
CA GLU A 17 18.38 34.19 13.53
C GLU A 17 18.08 33.61 14.92
N GLU A 18 16.86 33.80 15.42
CA GLU A 18 16.33 33.12 16.60
C GLU A 18 15.11 32.31 16.18
N PHE A 19 15.01 31.09 16.71
CA PHE A 19 13.90 30.18 16.41
C PHE A 19 13.22 29.81 17.72
N GLU A 20 12.02 30.37 17.92
CA GLU A 20 11.19 30.12 19.09
C GLU A 20 10.03 29.15 18.76
N GLU A 21 9.34 28.64 19.77
CA GLU A 21 8.21 27.70 19.58
C GLU A 21 6.94 28.42 19.06
N SER A 22 6.78 29.71 19.36
CA SER A 22 5.75 30.58 18.76
C SER A 22 5.92 30.72 17.25
N ASP A 23 7.15 30.51 16.80
CA ASP A 23 7.57 30.74 15.45
C ASP A 23 7.16 29.60 14.52
N GLU A 24 6.61 28.50 15.04
CA GLU A 24 6.15 27.36 14.25
C GLU A 24 4.87 27.58 13.45
N TYR A 25 4.18 28.70 13.72
CA TYR A 25 2.87 29.02 13.17
C TYR A 25 2.90 30.19 12.19
N CYS A 26 1.99 30.15 11.22
CA CYS A 26 1.76 31.28 10.32
C CYS A 26 1.00 32.39 11.06
N PRO A 27 1.49 33.66 11.05
CA PRO A 27 0.89 34.77 11.79
C PRO A 27 -0.49 35.22 11.26
N HIS A 28 -0.96 34.64 10.15
CA HIS A 28 -2.22 35.02 9.52
C HIS A 28 -3.36 34.03 9.75
N CYS A 29 -3.07 32.77 10.10
CA CYS A 29 -4.10 31.72 10.16
C CYS A 29 -3.77 30.55 11.09
N ASP A 30 -2.73 30.70 11.92
CA ASP A 30 -2.20 29.73 12.88
C ASP A 30 -1.93 28.35 12.27
N ASN A 31 -1.54 28.33 10.99
CA ASN A 31 -1.11 27.09 10.37
C ASN A 31 0.30 26.74 10.84
N HIS A 32 0.43 25.63 11.55
CA HIS A 32 1.72 25.00 11.86
C HIS A 32 2.37 24.52 10.55
N TYR A 33 3.54 25.07 10.23
CA TYR A 33 4.20 24.82 8.94
C TYR A 33 5.46 23.98 9.04
N ILE A 34 5.90 23.66 10.26
CA ILE A 34 6.99 22.72 10.52
C ILE A 34 6.37 21.35 10.64
N ILE A 35 6.79 20.43 9.79
CA ILE A 35 6.27 19.07 9.79
C ILE A 35 7.36 18.18 10.37
N GLU A 36 6.98 17.24 11.23
CA GLU A 36 7.91 16.26 11.77
C GLU A 36 8.58 15.47 10.64
N ALA A 37 9.89 15.25 10.80
CA ALA A 37 10.66 14.46 9.86
C ALA A 37 10.13 13.02 9.83
N LYS A 38 9.73 12.55 8.65
CA LYS A 38 9.30 11.15 8.47
C LYS A 38 10.51 10.23 8.50
N THR A 39 10.52 9.25 9.40
CA THR A 39 11.50 8.16 9.37
C THR A 39 11.15 7.18 8.25
N ALA A 40 12.15 6.81 7.45
CA ALA A 40 11.97 5.77 6.43
C ALA A 40 11.64 4.44 7.14
N LYS A 41 10.48 3.86 6.82
CA LYS A 41 10.09 2.55 7.31
C LYS A 41 10.56 1.50 6.32
N PRO A 42 11.17 0.38 6.77
CA PRO A 42 11.50 -0.71 5.87
C PRO A 42 10.21 -1.20 5.21
N MET A 43 10.11 -1.05 3.90
CA MET A 43 9.02 -1.58 3.11
C MET A 43 9.54 -2.74 2.27
N VAL A 44 8.84 -3.87 2.33
CA VAL A 44 9.11 -4.99 1.42
C VAL A 44 8.46 -4.63 0.08
N GLY A 45 9.28 -4.24 -0.89
CA GLY A 45 8.84 -4.14 -2.28
C GLY A 45 8.84 -5.52 -2.92
N ILE A 46 7.80 -5.81 -3.71
CA ILE A 46 7.84 -6.94 -4.64
C ILE A 46 8.49 -6.40 -5.91
N GLU A 47 9.66 -6.93 -6.28
CA GLU A 47 10.31 -6.61 -7.55
C GLU A 47 9.51 -7.26 -8.69
N GLY A 48 8.44 -6.58 -9.11
CA GLY A 48 7.70 -6.92 -10.32
C GLY A 48 8.28 -6.13 -11.50
N GLU A 49 8.86 -6.83 -12.47
CA GLU A 49 9.15 -6.24 -13.78
C GLU A 49 7.84 -5.87 -14.51
N ASP A 50 7.94 -5.23 -15.68
CA ASP A 50 6.79 -4.88 -16.52
C ASP A 50 5.85 -6.09 -16.67
N ALA A 51 4.59 -5.92 -16.24
CA ALA A 51 3.57 -6.96 -16.27
C ALA A 51 3.32 -7.54 -17.68
N ARG A 52 3.75 -6.85 -18.74
CA ARG A 52 3.67 -7.36 -20.13
C ARG A 52 4.77 -8.35 -20.49
N VAL A 53 5.89 -8.32 -19.76
CA VAL A 53 7.06 -9.18 -19.97
C VAL A 53 7.06 -10.34 -18.97
N ASP A 54 6.70 -10.06 -17.71
CA ASP A 54 6.66 -11.06 -16.66
C ASP A 54 5.25 -11.24 -16.08
N ALA A 55 4.64 -12.37 -16.39
CA ALA A 55 3.31 -12.74 -15.92
C ALA A 55 3.28 -13.23 -14.46
N ARG A 56 4.43 -13.39 -13.80
CA ARG A 56 4.49 -13.92 -12.41
C ARG A 56 3.85 -12.98 -11.38
N GLY A 57 3.85 -11.67 -11.63
CA GLY A 57 3.28 -10.64 -10.74
C GLY A 57 1.83 -10.25 -11.04
N LEU A 58 1.25 -10.74 -12.14
CA LEU A 58 -0.13 -10.49 -12.48
C LEU A 58 -1.05 -11.38 -11.62
N ALA A 59 -1.93 -10.75 -10.85
CA ALA A 59 -3.03 -11.41 -10.13
C ALA A 59 -3.98 -12.20 -11.05
N THR A 60 -3.83 -12.07 -12.38
CA THR A 60 -4.50 -12.86 -13.40
C THR A 60 -3.72 -14.16 -13.67
N ARG A 61 -3.47 -14.97 -12.63
CA ARG A 61 -3.28 -16.41 -12.86
C ARG A 61 -4.63 -16.90 -13.38
N ASP A 62 -4.65 -17.29 -14.65
CA ASP A 62 -5.78 -17.94 -15.30
C ASP A 62 -6.42 -18.95 -14.33
N GLU A 63 -7.69 -18.79 -13.96
CA GLU A 63 -8.40 -19.69 -13.04
C GLU A 63 -8.34 -21.15 -13.54
N ARG A 64 -8.14 -21.35 -14.85
CA ARG A 64 -7.93 -22.65 -15.50
C ARG A 64 -6.62 -23.34 -15.10
N SER A 65 -5.65 -22.62 -14.56
CA SER A 65 -4.33 -23.17 -14.17
C SER A 65 -4.38 -23.96 -12.86
N ASN A 66 -5.45 -23.83 -12.07
CA ASN A 66 -5.80 -24.81 -11.05
C ASN A 66 -6.60 -25.94 -11.70
N LYS A 67 -5.93 -26.77 -12.52
CA LYS A 67 -6.45 -28.10 -12.84
C LYS A 67 -6.28 -28.99 -11.61
N VAL A 68 -7.08 -28.73 -10.58
CA VAL A 68 -7.51 -29.84 -9.73
C VAL A 68 -8.34 -30.71 -10.64
N ASP A 69 -7.88 -31.94 -10.86
CA ASP A 69 -8.52 -32.88 -11.77
C ASP A 69 -9.84 -33.32 -11.12
N ARG A 70 -10.87 -32.48 -11.27
CA ARG A 70 -12.17 -32.58 -10.58
C ARG A 70 -12.81 -33.95 -10.78
N GLN A 71 -12.50 -34.57 -11.92
CA GLN A 71 -12.92 -35.93 -12.26
C GLN A 71 -12.26 -36.99 -11.37
N ALA A 72 -10.97 -36.82 -11.04
CA ALA A 72 -10.26 -37.72 -10.15
C ALA A 72 -10.75 -37.60 -8.70
N GLU A 73 -11.11 -36.39 -8.24
CA GLU A 73 -11.74 -36.19 -6.94
C GLU A 73 -13.15 -36.80 -6.88
N LEU A 74 -13.97 -36.57 -7.92
CA LEU A 74 -15.30 -37.18 -8.02
C LEU A 74 -15.23 -38.70 -8.03
N ASN A 75 -14.28 -39.30 -8.76
CA ASN A 75 -14.11 -40.75 -8.81
C ASN A 75 -13.71 -41.32 -7.44
N LYS A 76 -12.83 -40.65 -6.68
CA LYS A 76 -12.47 -41.07 -5.31
C LYS A 76 -13.66 -41.02 -4.36
N LEU A 77 -14.43 -39.94 -4.39
CA LEU A 77 -15.64 -39.81 -3.57
C LEU A 77 -16.68 -40.89 -3.92
N LEU A 78 -16.81 -41.22 -5.21
CA LEU A 78 -17.68 -42.30 -5.66
C LEU A 78 -17.21 -43.65 -5.13
N GLU A 79 -15.90 -43.95 -5.21
CA GLU A 79 -15.33 -45.19 -4.68
C GLU A 79 -15.51 -45.31 -3.16
N GLU A 80 -15.31 -44.21 -2.42
CA GLU A 80 -15.55 -44.15 -0.98
C GLU A 80 -17.04 -44.36 -0.63
N GLU A 81 -17.95 -43.74 -1.37
CA GLU A 81 -19.40 -43.95 -1.21
C GLU A 81 -19.82 -45.38 -1.53
N PHE A 82 -19.26 -45.98 -2.58
CA PHE A 82 -19.54 -47.37 -2.95
C PHE A 82 -18.99 -48.35 -1.91
N ALA A 83 -17.80 -48.11 -1.36
CA ALA A 83 -17.23 -48.92 -0.28
C ALA A 83 -18.10 -48.86 0.99
N SER A 84 -18.66 -47.70 1.32
CA SER A 84 -19.53 -47.52 2.50
C SER A 84 -20.91 -48.18 2.41
N LYS A 85 -21.34 -48.59 1.20
CA LYS A 85 -22.66 -49.20 0.92
C LYS A 85 -22.60 -50.71 0.70
N VAL A 86 -21.41 -51.31 0.78
CA VAL A 86 -21.18 -52.76 0.55
C VAL A 86 -21.03 -53.55 1.86
N ASP A 87 -21.04 -52.88 3.02
CA ASP A 87 -21.30 -53.48 4.34
C ASP A 87 -22.76 -53.25 4.78
#